data_AF-A0A7S2G4A6-F1
#
_entry.id   AF-A0A7S2G4A6-F1
#
_cell.length_a   1.000
_cell.length_b   1.000
_cell.length_c   1.000
_cell.angle_alpha   90.00
_cell.angle_beta   90.00
_cell.angle_gamma   90.00
#
_symmetry.space_group_name_H-M   'P 1'
#
loop_
_entity.id
_entity.type
_entity.pdbx_description
1 polymer ?
#
loop_
_entity_poly.entity_id
_entity_poly.type
_entity_poly.pdbx_seq_one_letter_code
_entity_poly.pdbx_strand_id
1 'polypeptide(L)'
;WDNFGGERNSLLTYLLYLNDDFDGGETTFLPDMKDNPEAGQDPGRRVPVRPRQGSVLIFPQTCSLGADGVMNPNSPFHEGSIVRKLREGDERGEGRPKYIMRSDVLYTSPKAQ
;
A
#
# COMPACT_ATOMS: atom_id res chain seq x y z
N TRP A 1 3.78 12.38 -3.11
CA TRP A 1 3.76 13.03 -1.79
C TRP A 1 2.79 14.16 -1.93
N ASP A 2 1.65 14.03 -1.28
CA ASP A 2 0.51 14.89 -1.62
C ASP A 2 0.32 15.84 -0.45
N ASN A 3 1.19 16.84 -0.41
CA ASN A 3 1.08 17.99 0.46
C ASN A 3 0.25 19.04 -0.29
N PHE A 4 -1.02 19.19 0.07
CA PHE A 4 -1.94 20.10 -0.62
C PHE A 4 -1.77 21.52 -0.09
N GLY A 5 -0.61 22.13 -0.34
CA GLY A 5 -0.31 23.51 0.02
C GLY A 5 0.00 23.74 1.51
N GLY A 6 0.45 22.71 2.23
CA GLY A 6 0.83 22.79 3.65
C GLY A 6 -0.32 22.63 4.65
N GLU A 7 -1.56 22.79 4.18
CA GLU A 7 -2.75 22.76 5.05
C GLU A 7 -3.35 21.37 5.21
N ARG A 8 -3.13 20.48 4.24
CA ARG A 8 -3.67 19.10 4.25
C ARG A 8 -2.59 18.09 3.91
N ASN A 9 -2.50 17.06 4.75
CA ASN A 9 -1.57 15.94 4.60
C ASN A 9 -2.34 14.64 4.50
N SER A 10 -1.94 13.75 3.58
CA SER A 10 -2.41 12.37 3.61
C SER A 10 -1.63 11.56 4.62
N LEU A 11 -2.30 11.05 5.66
CA LEU A 11 -1.65 10.22 6.69
C LEU A 11 -1.93 8.73 6.52
N LEU A 12 -3.01 8.37 5.82
CA LEU A 12 -3.44 6.98 5.62
C LEU A 12 -3.77 6.75 4.15
N THR A 13 -3.32 5.61 3.62
CA THR A 13 -3.79 5.09 2.33
C THR A 13 -4.87 4.04 2.56
N TYR A 14 -5.93 4.12 1.75
CA TYR A 14 -7.03 3.18 1.65
C TYR A 14 -6.95 2.43 0.33
N LEU A 15 -6.80 1.10 0.37
CA LEU A 15 -6.86 0.22 -0.80
C LEU A 15 -8.08 -0.69 -0.72
N LEU A 16 -9.11 -0.39 -1.49
CA LEU A 16 -10.28 -1.25 -1.67
C LEU A 16 -10.02 -2.25 -2.80
N TYR A 17 -10.12 -3.55 -2.50
CA TYR A 17 -10.00 -4.62 -3.50
C TYR A 17 -11.35 -4.88 -4.18
N LEU A 18 -11.40 -4.72 -5.51
CA LEU A 18 -12.64 -4.81 -6.28
C LEU A 18 -12.92 -6.22 -6.83
N ASN A 19 -11.93 -7.11 -6.79
CA ASN A 19 -12.02 -8.52 -7.14
C ASN A 19 -10.91 -9.34 -6.44
N ASP A 20 -11.06 -10.67 -6.44
CA ASP A 20 -10.10 -11.64 -5.88
C ASP A 20 -10.04 -12.97 -6.67
N ASP A 21 -10.50 -12.96 -7.92
CA ASP A 21 -10.54 -14.09 -8.85
C ASP A 21 -9.20 -14.31 -9.59
N PHE A 22 -8.07 -13.92 -8.99
CA PHE A 22 -6.71 -14.05 -9.52
C PHE A 22 -5.77 -14.74 -8.53
N ASP A 23 -4.58 -15.15 -9.01
CA ASP A 23 -3.49 -15.64 -8.15
C ASP A 23 -2.37 -14.62 -8.03
N GLY A 24 -1.69 -14.59 -6.88
CA GLY A 24 -0.74 -13.55 -6.52
C GLY A 24 -1.42 -12.20 -6.25
N GLY A 25 -0.79 -11.12 -6.69
CA GLY A 25 -1.37 -9.77 -6.55
C GLY A 25 -1.42 -9.25 -5.11
N GLU A 26 -0.68 -9.81 -4.17
CA GLU A 26 -0.64 -9.37 -2.78
C GLU A 26 -0.12 -7.93 -2.64
N THR A 27 -0.64 -7.20 -1.66
CA THR A 27 0.06 -6.02 -1.16
C THR A 27 1.05 -6.50 -0.10
N THR A 28 2.34 -6.39 -0.36
CA THR A 28 3.37 -6.97 0.51
C THR A 28 4.11 -5.86 1.23
N PHE A 29 4.08 -5.89 2.57
CA PHE A 29 4.87 -5.00 3.40
C PHE A 29 6.28 -5.58 3.59
N LEU A 30 7.26 -4.71 3.48
CA LEU A 30 8.68 -5.03 3.54
C LEU A 30 9.23 -4.57 4.91
N PRO A 31 10.24 -5.26 5.46
CA PRO A 31 10.89 -4.82 6.70
C PRO A 31 11.50 -3.42 6.53
N ASP A 32 11.74 -2.72 7.64
CA ASP A 32 12.35 -1.39 7.59
C ASP A 32 13.70 -1.44 6.87
N MET A 33 13.78 -0.74 5.73
CA MET A 33 14.96 -0.71 4.88
C MET A 33 15.87 0.49 5.16
N LYS A 34 15.53 1.35 6.14
CA LYS A 34 16.30 2.58 6.44
C LYS A 34 17.76 2.28 6.79
N ASP A 35 17.99 1.26 7.62
CA ASP A 35 19.33 0.90 8.10
C ASP A 35 19.93 -0.30 7.35
N ASN A 36 19.11 -1.05 6.61
CA ASN A 36 19.55 -2.22 5.84
C ASN A 36 18.70 -2.38 4.56
N PRO A 37 19.14 -1.82 3.43
CA PRO A 37 18.44 -1.96 2.15
C PRO A 37 18.27 -3.41 1.67
N GLU A 38 19.19 -4.31 2.05
CA GLU A 38 19.11 -5.74 1.70
C GLU A 38 18.04 -6.48 2.51
N ALA A 39 17.58 -5.93 3.64
CA ALA A 39 16.49 -6.52 4.43
C ALA A 39 15.21 -6.68 3.61
N GLY A 40 14.98 -5.80 2.62
CA GLY A 40 13.85 -5.93 1.70
C GLY A 40 13.88 -7.20 0.86
N GLN A 41 15.04 -7.83 0.67
CA GLN A 41 15.19 -9.06 -0.12
C GLN A 41 14.94 -10.33 0.69
N ASP A 42 14.89 -10.25 2.03
CA ASP A 42 14.64 -11.39 2.90
C ASP A 42 13.17 -11.85 2.81
N PRO A 43 12.88 -13.01 2.19
CA PRO A 43 11.52 -13.48 2.03
C PRO A 43 10.84 -13.81 3.37
N GLY A 44 11.60 -14.13 4.42
CA GLY A 44 11.07 -14.47 5.74
C GLY A 44 10.51 -13.28 6.52
N ARG A 45 10.81 -12.05 6.09
CA ARG A 45 10.40 -10.81 6.75
C ARG A 45 9.35 -10.02 5.98
N ARG A 46 8.91 -10.55 4.85
CA ARG A 46 7.85 -9.96 4.03
C ARG A 46 6.49 -10.36 4.58
N VAL A 47 5.57 -9.39 4.67
CA VAL A 47 4.22 -9.60 5.20
C VAL A 47 3.20 -9.37 4.07
N PRO A 48 2.78 -10.43 3.36
CA PRO A 48 1.81 -10.32 2.28
C PRO A 48 0.38 -10.17 2.82
N VAL A 49 -0.38 -9.26 2.21
CA VAL A 49 -1.83 -9.14 2.38
C VAL A 49 -2.53 -9.61 1.11
N ARG A 50 -3.24 -10.72 1.23
CA ARG A 50 -4.02 -11.30 0.13
C ARG A 50 -5.25 -10.42 -0.18
N PRO A 51 -5.47 -10.02 -1.44
CA PRO A 51 -6.67 -9.31 -1.84
C PRO A 51 -7.91 -10.17 -1.59
N ARG A 52 -8.95 -9.55 -1.05
CA ARG A 52 -10.27 -10.15 -0.88
C ARG A 52 -11.31 -9.14 -1.34
N GLN A 53 -12.17 -9.53 -2.28
CA GLN A 53 -13.15 -8.63 -2.86
C GLN A 53 -14.01 -7.97 -1.77
N GLY A 54 -14.19 -6.65 -1.87
CA GLY A 54 -14.95 -5.85 -0.91
C GLY A 54 -14.20 -5.51 0.39
N SER A 55 -12.97 -6.02 0.58
CA SER A 55 -12.14 -5.68 1.74
C SER A 55 -11.31 -4.43 1.47
N VAL A 56 -11.00 -3.70 2.56
CA VAL A 56 -10.14 -2.52 2.53
C VAL A 56 -8.88 -2.79 3.35
N LEU A 57 -7.72 -2.57 2.73
CA LEU A 57 -6.44 -2.47 3.42
C LEU A 57 -6.13 -1.00 3.73
N ILE A 58 -5.86 -0.71 5.00
CA ILE A 58 -5.54 0.63 5.49
C ILE A 58 -4.14 0.59 6.10
N PHE A 59 -3.27 1.51 5.70
CA PHE A 59 -1.92 1.62 6.27
C PHE A 59 -1.44 3.08 6.26
N PRO A 60 -0.48 3.45 7.14
CA PRO A 60 0.08 4.79 7.15
C PRO A 60 0.74 5.12 5.82
N GLN A 61 0.42 6.29 5.28
CA GLN A 61 1.10 6.81 4.10
C GLN A 61 2.37 7.54 4.53
N THR A 62 3.39 7.49 3.68
CA THR A 62 4.54 8.33 3.88
C THR A 62 4.11 9.78 3.63
N CYS A 63 4.26 10.60 4.66
CA CYS A 63 4.07 12.05 4.62
C CYS A 63 5.11 12.73 5.52
N SER A 64 5.38 14.00 5.27
CA SER A 64 6.13 14.82 6.23
C SER A 64 5.18 15.25 7.35
N LEU A 65 5.47 14.86 8.58
CA LEU A 65 4.71 15.27 9.76
C LEU A 65 5.23 16.62 10.25
N GLY A 66 4.79 17.72 9.62
CA GLY A 66 5.15 19.09 10.04
C GLY A 66 6.03 19.84 9.05
N ALA A 67 6.37 21.08 9.41
CA ALA A 67 7.18 22.00 8.60
C ALA A 67 8.67 21.62 8.56
N ASP A 68 9.11 20.70 9.42
CA ASP A 68 10.48 20.20 9.51
C ASP A 68 10.81 19.11 8.47
N GLY A 69 9.81 18.69 7.69
CA GLY A 69 9.99 17.72 6.61
C GLY A 69 10.17 16.28 7.08
N VAL A 70 10.06 15.99 8.39
CA VAL A 70 10.34 14.66 8.95
C VAL A 70 9.33 13.64 8.43
N MET A 71 9.82 12.58 7.80
CA MET A 71 8.99 11.53 7.25
C MET A 71 8.35 10.70 8.36
N ASN A 72 7.05 10.40 8.20
CA ASN A 72 6.30 9.51 9.07
C ASN A 72 7.08 8.20 9.27
N PRO A 73 7.65 7.95 10.46
CA PRO A 73 8.52 6.80 10.69
C PRO A 73 7.73 5.48 10.63
N ASN A 74 6.41 5.55 10.77
CA ASN A 74 5.50 4.40 10.76
C ASN A 74 4.98 4.06 9.36
N SER A 75 5.39 4.77 8.30
CA SER A 75 4.99 4.41 6.94
C SER A 75 5.75 3.16 6.48
N PRO A 76 5.05 2.04 6.25
CA PRO A 76 5.71 0.80 5.84
C PRO A 76 6.06 0.85 4.35
N PHE A 77 7.26 0.38 4.03
CA PHE A 77 7.60 0.06 2.64
C PHE A 77 6.68 -1.06 2.16
N HIS A 78 6.12 -0.90 0.96
CA HIS A 78 5.21 -1.89 0.40
C HIS A 78 5.33 -1.94 -1.12
N GLU A 79 4.97 -3.09 -1.67
CA GLU A 79 4.92 -3.33 -3.11
C GLU A 79 3.66 -4.14 -3.48
N GLY A 80 3.35 -4.17 -4.77
CA GLY A 80 2.35 -5.08 -5.33
C GLY A 80 3.03 -6.30 -5.94
N SER A 81 2.72 -7.49 -5.44
CA SER A 81 3.19 -8.75 -6.03
C SER A 81 2.55 -8.98 -7.40
N ILE A 82 3.23 -9.74 -8.25
CA ILE A 82 2.77 -10.03 -9.62
C ILE A 82 1.42 -10.78 -9.57
N VAL A 83 0.48 -10.36 -10.43
CA VAL A 83 -0.72 -11.13 -10.73
C VAL A 83 -0.35 -12.23 -11.72
N ARG A 84 -0.58 -13.48 -11.34
CA ARG A 84 -0.19 -14.65 -12.13
C ARG A 84 -1.33 -15.07 -13.04
N LYS A 85 -0.97 -15.56 -14.24
CA LYS A 85 -1.94 -15.95 -15.29
C LYS A 85 -2.74 -17.21 -14.99
N LEU A 86 -2.32 -18.01 -14.01
CA LEU A 86 -2.76 -19.41 -13.91
C LEU A 86 -3.49 -19.63 -12.61
N ARG A 87 -4.82 -19.57 -12.66
CA ARG A 87 -5.62 -20.40 -11.77
C ARG A 87 -5.90 -21.69 -12.53
N GLU A 88 -5.59 -22.83 -11.93
CA GLU A 88 -5.94 -24.14 -12.50
C GLU A 88 -7.46 -24.17 -12.75
N GLY A 89 -7.87 -24.36 -14.01
CA GLY A 89 -9.29 -24.28 -14.43
C GLY A 89 -9.76 -22.97 -15.06
N ASP A 90 -8.90 -21.98 -15.31
CA ASP A 90 -9.28 -20.80 -16.11
C ASP A 90 -9.26 -21.11 -17.62
N GLU A 91 -10.39 -21.60 -18.15
CA GLU A 91 -10.57 -21.97 -19.56
C GLU A 91 -10.34 -20.81 -20.54
N ARG A 92 -10.33 -19.55 -20.07
CA ARG A 92 -10.10 -18.37 -20.91
C ARG A 92 -8.61 -18.13 -21.21
N GLY A 93 -7.69 -18.71 -20.45
CA GLY A 93 -6.23 -18.60 -20.70
C GLY A 93 -5.62 -17.19 -20.57
N GLU A 94 -6.40 -16.18 -20.16
CA GLU A 94 -6.00 -14.77 -20.22
C GLU A 94 -5.49 -14.21 -18.87
N GLY A 95 -5.76 -14.89 -17.75
CA GLY A 95 -5.46 -14.38 -16.42
C GLY A 95 -6.37 -13.20 -16.04
N ARG A 96 -6.88 -13.18 -14.81
CA ARG A 96 -7.77 -12.12 -14.34
C ARG A 96 -6.96 -10.91 -13.85
N PRO A 97 -7.22 -9.68 -14.32
CA PRO A 97 -6.55 -8.50 -13.80
C PRO A 97 -6.97 -8.23 -12.34
N LYS A 98 -6.08 -7.62 -11.56
CA LYS A 98 -6.41 -7.09 -10.23
C LYS A 98 -6.96 -5.67 -10.36
N TYR A 99 -8.17 -5.45 -9.85
CA TYR A 99 -8.79 -4.14 -9.77
C TYR A 99 -8.76 -3.62 -8.33
N ILE A 100 -8.29 -2.38 -8.16
CA ILE A 100 -8.27 -1.69 -6.87
C ILE A 100 -8.81 -0.27 -7.03
N MET A 101 -9.44 0.22 -5.98
CA MET A 101 -9.65 1.64 -5.77
C MET A 101 -8.71 2.11 -4.67
N ARG A 102 -7.83 3.05 -5.00
CA ARG A 102 -6.97 3.71 -4.01
C ARG A 102 -7.56 5.07 -3.67
N SER A 103 -7.64 5.35 -2.39
CA SER A 103 -7.93 6.68 -1.86
C SER A 103 -6.97 6.96 -0.70
N ASP A 104 -6.91 8.22 -0.29
CA ASP A 104 -5.98 8.72 0.71
C ASP A 104 -6.78 9.60 1.68
N VAL A 105 -6.58 9.43 2.99
CA VAL A 105 -7.29 10.20 4.02
C VAL A 105 -6.51 11.47 4.33
N LEU A 106 -7.11 12.60 4.00
CA LEU A 106 -6.53 13.92 4.20
C LEU A 106 -6.89 14.48 5.57
N TYR A 107 -5.87 14.97 6.27
CA TYR A 107 -5.98 15.61 7.57
C TYR A 107 -5.60 17.07 7.45
N THR A 108 -6.39 17.96 8.05
CA THR A 108 -6.00 19.36 8.24
C THR A 108 -5.32 19.55 9.58
N SER A 109 -4.21 20.29 9.60
CA SER A 109 -3.62 20.74 10.86
C SER A 109 -4.56 21.74 11.56
N PRO A 110 -4.68 21.70 12.90
CA PRO A 110 -5.38 22.75 13.64
C PRO A 110 -4.76 24.12 13.30
N LYS A 111 -5.60 25.15 13.11
CA LYS A 111 -5.10 26.53 13.01
C LYS A 111 -4.54 26.92 14.39
N ALA A 112 -3.32 27.46 14.42
CA ALA A 112 -2.76 28.04 15.64
C ALA A 112 -3.73 29.13 16.14
N GLN A 113 -4.07 29.08 17.43
CA GLN A 113 -4.84 30.13 18.11
C GLN A 113 -3.95 31.33 18.42
#